data_AF-A0A949P329-F1
#
_entry.id   AF-A0A949P329-F1
#
_cell.length_a   1.000
_cell.length_b   1.000
_cell.length_c   1.000
_cell.angle_alpha   90.00
_cell.angle_beta   90.00
_cell.angle_gamma   90.00
#
_symmetry.space_group_name_H-M   'P 1'
#
loop_
_entity.id
_entity.type
_entity.pdbx_description
1 polymer ?
#
loop_
_entity_poly.entity_id
_entity_poly.type
_entity_poly.pdbx_seq_one_letter_code
_entity_poly.pdbx_strand_id
1 'polypeptide(L)'
;MVRQIEFTHPEPPPLTGRVWPVFLPFAGCPHRCLFCAQDKQTGHAPASRDQADLQAVFDTLAQDLESALDAGRAPCELAFYGGTFSALPAPWPETFLALAARYRERGLITRVRCSTRPDCVAPETLAALRALGLDMVELGIQSFDDRALAASGRGYTGKTALRGCESVREAGLALGIQLLPGLPGDHPGLFQHDAALAADLAPEIARLYPCLVVRSTPLATLWERGQYTPWSLDQAKAELAAALTLLWARSVRVIRLGLAPEDTLEANILAGPWHPALGQSVRGLALLSLVRDAVRRLGRSPSRLDVPRRHQGELLGHSRELAAHYQALGLDRATIRYVDTPYFVLT
;
A
#
# COMPACT_ATOMS: atom_id res chain seq x y z
N MET A 1 26.49 25.80 25.51
CA MET A 1 26.39 24.61 24.63
C MET A 1 25.42 24.92 23.51
N VAL A 2 25.80 24.69 22.26
CA VAL A 2 24.88 24.80 21.11
C VAL A 2 23.80 23.74 21.34
N ARG A 3 22.54 24.16 21.51
CA ARG A 3 21.42 23.22 21.61
C ARG A 3 21.28 22.53 20.25
N GLN A 4 21.28 21.21 20.24
CA GLN A 4 21.11 20.40 19.03
C GLN A 4 19.91 19.47 19.23
N ILE A 5 19.20 19.17 18.15
CA ILE A 5 18.10 18.20 18.13
C ILE A 5 18.52 17.04 17.23
N GLU A 6 18.62 15.86 17.82
CA GLU A 6 18.83 14.61 17.10
C GLU A 6 17.49 13.87 16.94
N PHE A 7 17.27 13.28 15.77
CA PHE A 7 16.11 12.44 15.52
C PHE A 7 16.38 11.43 14.40
N THR A 8 15.65 10.31 14.41
CA THR A 8 15.74 9.27 13.38
C THR A 8 14.59 9.36 12.39
N HIS A 9 14.79 8.83 11.19
CA HIS A 9 13.69 8.57 10.28
C HIS A 9 12.77 7.50 10.90
N PRO A 10 11.45 7.74 11.05
CA PRO A 10 10.56 6.83 11.75
C PRO A 10 10.08 5.66 10.88
N GLU A 11 10.37 5.68 9.57
CA GLU A 11 10.02 4.57 8.69
C GLU A 11 10.68 3.26 9.14
N PRO A 12 9.89 2.18 9.31
CA PRO A 12 10.45 0.85 9.57
C PRO A 12 11.40 0.40 8.46
N PRO A 13 12.46 -0.37 8.77
CA PRO A 13 13.39 -0.90 7.77
C PRO A 13 12.63 -1.62 6.63
N PRO A 14 13.09 -1.51 5.37
CA PRO A 14 12.42 -2.16 4.24
C PRO A 14 12.40 -3.69 4.42
N LEU A 15 11.37 -4.35 3.87
CA LEU A 15 11.38 -5.80 3.75
C LEU A 15 12.51 -6.21 2.81
N THR A 16 13.31 -7.18 3.23
CA THR A 16 14.40 -7.73 2.42
C THR A 16 13.87 -8.88 1.58
N GLY A 17 14.18 -8.88 0.28
CA GLY A 17 13.83 -9.97 -0.62
C GLY A 17 13.02 -9.51 -1.82
N ARG A 18 13.07 -10.30 -2.89
CA ARG A 18 12.24 -10.08 -4.07
C ARG A 18 10.82 -10.55 -3.80
N VAL A 19 9.85 -9.90 -4.42
CA VAL A 19 8.47 -10.35 -4.45
C VAL A 19 8.22 -10.96 -5.82
N TRP A 20 7.67 -12.16 -5.86
CA TRP A 20 7.10 -12.78 -7.04
C TRP A 20 5.58 -12.49 -7.06
N PRO A 21 5.11 -11.54 -7.89
CA PRO A 21 3.69 -11.23 -7.96
C PRO A 21 2.95 -12.28 -8.80
N VAL A 22 1.76 -12.66 -8.36
CA VAL A 22 0.79 -13.45 -9.13
C VAL A 22 -0.51 -12.66 -9.18
N PHE A 23 -0.98 -12.32 -10.38
CA PHE A 23 -2.17 -11.49 -10.54
C PHE A 23 -3.39 -12.35 -10.92
N LEU A 24 -4.44 -12.27 -10.09
CA LEU A 24 -5.71 -12.99 -10.26
C LEU A 24 -6.87 -11.97 -10.33
N PRO A 25 -6.87 -11.05 -11.32
CA PRO A 25 -7.79 -9.93 -11.33
C PRO A 25 -9.23 -10.39 -11.40
N PHE A 26 -10.02 -10.01 -10.41
CA PHE A 26 -11.45 -10.29 -10.26
C PHE A 26 -11.89 -11.75 -10.06
N ALA A 27 -10.97 -12.71 -9.99
CA ALA A 27 -11.28 -14.14 -10.02
C ALA A 27 -12.13 -14.65 -8.83
N GLY A 28 -12.14 -13.95 -7.69
CA GLY A 28 -13.01 -14.25 -6.55
C GLY A 28 -14.01 -13.14 -6.22
N CYS A 29 -14.20 -12.15 -7.10
CA CYS A 29 -15.07 -11.00 -6.81
C CYS A 29 -16.56 -11.38 -6.84
N PRO A 30 -17.32 -11.21 -5.73
CA PRO A 30 -18.76 -11.46 -5.72
C PRO A 30 -19.53 -10.42 -6.54
N HIS A 31 -19.02 -9.19 -6.58
CA HIS A 31 -19.52 -8.07 -7.36
C HIS A 31 -18.39 -7.11 -7.72
N ARG A 32 -18.65 -6.19 -8.65
CA ARG A 32 -17.70 -5.17 -9.08
C ARG A 32 -17.92 -3.88 -8.30
N CYS A 33 -16.87 -3.38 -7.65
CA CYS A 33 -16.91 -2.07 -6.98
C CYS A 33 -16.81 -0.93 -7.99
N LEU A 34 -17.33 0.25 -7.63
CA LEU A 34 -17.46 1.37 -8.59
C LEU A 34 -16.14 1.85 -9.18
N PHE A 35 -15.05 1.81 -8.40
CA PHE A 35 -13.73 2.30 -8.78
C PHE A 35 -12.79 1.20 -9.35
N CYS A 36 -13.24 -0.06 -9.34
CA CYS A 36 -12.34 -1.19 -9.53
C CYS A 36 -11.97 -1.38 -11.01
N ALA A 37 -10.67 -1.35 -11.32
CA ALA A 37 -10.12 -1.54 -12.66
C ALA A 37 -8.89 -2.47 -12.63
N GLN A 38 -9.02 -3.63 -11.98
CA GLN A 38 -7.88 -4.54 -11.74
C GLN A 38 -7.21 -5.01 -13.04
N ASP A 39 -7.97 -5.19 -14.11
CA ASP A 39 -7.47 -5.48 -15.45
C ASP A 39 -6.46 -4.44 -15.91
N LYS A 40 -6.77 -3.15 -15.71
CA LYS A 40 -5.90 -2.04 -16.08
C LYS A 40 -4.77 -1.82 -15.06
N GLN A 41 -5.03 -2.08 -13.78
CA GLN A 41 -4.04 -1.92 -12.71
C GLN A 41 -2.99 -3.02 -12.70
N THR A 42 -3.28 -4.17 -13.32
CA THR A 42 -2.36 -5.31 -13.38
C THR A 42 -1.81 -5.51 -14.80
N GLY A 43 -2.40 -4.90 -15.83
CA GLY A 43 -2.08 -5.17 -17.23
C GLY A 43 -2.53 -6.56 -17.71
N HIS A 44 -3.25 -7.32 -16.88
CA HIS A 44 -3.73 -8.66 -17.21
C HIS A 44 -5.21 -8.61 -17.58
N ALA A 45 -5.63 -9.41 -18.57
CA ALA A 45 -7.05 -9.61 -18.82
C ALA A 45 -7.75 -10.09 -17.54
N PRO A 46 -9.04 -9.77 -17.33
CA PRO A 46 -9.81 -10.33 -16.21
C PRO A 46 -9.63 -11.85 -16.18
N ALA A 47 -9.05 -12.39 -15.10
CA ALA A 47 -9.11 -13.82 -14.85
C ALA A 47 -10.59 -14.07 -14.50
N SER A 48 -11.32 -14.69 -15.43
CA SER A 48 -12.70 -15.00 -15.17
C SER A 48 -12.75 -16.02 -14.01
N ARG A 49 -13.94 -16.23 -13.43
CA ARG A 49 -14.11 -17.30 -12.43
C ARG A 49 -13.97 -18.71 -13.06
N ASP A 50 -13.62 -18.79 -14.35
CA ASP A 50 -13.45 -20.02 -15.08
C ASP A 50 -12.23 -20.79 -14.57
N GLN A 51 -12.45 -22.09 -14.38
CA GLN A 51 -11.44 -23.05 -13.98
C GLN A 51 -10.29 -23.08 -15.00
N ALA A 52 -10.56 -22.88 -16.29
CA ALA A 52 -9.54 -22.87 -17.33
C ALA A 52 -8.55 -21.70 -17.19
N ASP A 53 -9.03 -20.51 -16.85
CA ASP A 53 -8.18 -19.32 -16.65
C ASP A 53 -7.26 -19.51 -15.44
N LEU A 54 -7.81 -20.03 -14.33
CA LEU A 54 -7.04 -20.29 -13.12
C LEU A 54 -6.01 -21.41 -13.33
N GLN A 55 -6.35 -22.43 -14.12
CA GLN A 55 -5.40 -23.48 -14.53
C GLN A 55 -4.26 -22.89 -15.35
N ALA A 56 -4.54 -22.01 -16.32
CA ALA A 56 -3.49 -21.38 -17.11
C ALA A 56 -2.52 -20.53 -16.25
N VAL A 57 -3.05 -19.78 -15.27
CA VAL A 57 -2.22 -19.03 -14.31
C VAL A 57 -1.38 -19.99 -13.46
N PHE A 58 -1.97 -21.09 -12.99
CA PHE A 58 -1.27 -22.10 -12.21
C PHE A 58 -0.14 -22.77 -13.00
N ASP A 59 -0.39 -23.18 -14.24
CA ASP A 59 0.60 -23.85 -15.09
C ASP A 59 1.77 -22.92 -15.41
N THR A 60 1.47 -21.66 -15.72
CA THR A 60 2.49 -20.61 -15.94
C THR A 60 3.34 -20.41 -14.69
N LEU A 61 2.70 -20.26 -13.53
CA LEU A 61 3.41 -20.09 -12.26
C LEU A 61 4.29 -21.29 -11.94
N ALA A 62 3.78 -22.51 -12.12
CA ALA A 62 4.55 -23.74 -11.88
C ALA A 62 5.78 -23.82 -12.79
N GLN A 63 5.62 -23.51 -14.08
CA GLN A 63 6.71 -23.48 -15.04
C GLN A 63 7.76 -22.43 -14.67
N ASP A 64 7.33 -21.22 -14.33
CA ASP A 64 8.23 -20.12 -14.00
C ASP A 64 9.01 -20.36 -12.72
N LEU A 65 8.38 -20.93 -11.69
CA LEU A 65 9.05 -21.28 -10.43
C LEU A 65 10.06 -22.40 -10.63
N GLU A 66 9.76 -23.39 -11.47
CA GLU A 66 10.73 -24.43 -11.83
C GLU A 66 11.95 -23.83 -12.54
N SER A 67 11.70 -23.02 -13.57
CA SER A 67 12.75 -22.33 -14.33
C SER A 67 13.61 -21.42 -13.44
N ALA A 68 12.99 -20.70 -12.50
CA ALA A 68 13.70 -19.85 -11.56
C ALA A 68 14.60 -20.66 -10.61
N LEU A 69 14.13 -21.82 -10.15
CA LEU A 69 14.92 -22.70 -9.31
C LEU A 69 16.10 -23.31 -10.07
N ASP A 70 15.88 -23.81 -11.28
CA ASP A 70 16.92 -24.38 -12.14
C ASP A 70 18.00 -23.33 -12.48
N ALA A 71 17.58 -22.07 -12.65
CA ALA A 71 18.47 -20.93 -12.86
C ALA A 71 19.17 -20.43 -11.58
N GLY A 72 18.95 -21.07 -10.42
CA GLY A 72 19.56 -20.67 -9.14
C GLY A 72 19.16 -19.26 -8.69
N ARG A 73 17.94 -18.81 -9.01
CA ARG A 73 17.45 -17.48 -8.61
C ARG A 73 17.39 -17.39 -7.08
N ALA A 74 17.71 -16.21 -6.55
CA ALA A 74 17.67 -16.01 -5.10
C ALA A 74 16.24 -16.15 -4.56
N PRO A 75 16.08 -16.59 -3.30
CA PRO A 75 14.77 -16.79 -2.69
C PRO A 75 13.90 -15.53 -2.68
N CYS A 76 12.58 -15.72 -2.74
CA CYS A 76 11.61 -14.64 -2.86
C CYS A 76 10.32 -14.90 -2.09
N GLU A 77 9.56 -13.83 -1.83
CA GLU A 77 8.20 -13.91 -1.30
C GLU A 77 7.20 -14.07 -2.45
N LEU A 78 6.32 -15.07 -2.39
CA LEU A 78 5.22 -15.24 -3.33
C LEU A 78 4.00 -14.40 -2.89
N ALA A 79 3.48 -13.57 -3.77
CA ALA A 79 2.38 -12.65 -3.45
C ALA A 79 1.23 -12.74 -4.44
N PHE A 80 0.06 -13.21 -3.97
CA PHE A 80 -1.16 -13.29 -4.77
C PHE A 80 -1.98 -11.98 -4.67
N TYR A 81 -2.18 -11.31 -5.81
CA TYR A 81 -2.95 -10.09 -5.97
C TYR A 81 -4.25 -10.34 -6.75
N GLY A 82 -5.20 -9.40 -6.68
CA GLY A 82 -6.56 -9.54 -7.23
C GLY A 82 -7.64 -9.27 -6.16
N GLY A 83 -7.22 -9.20 -4.90
CA GLY A 83 -8.06 -8.74 -3.80
C GLY A 83 -9.17 -9.71 -3.41
N THR A 84 -9.10 -10.99 -3.82
CA THR A 84 -10.12 -12.02 -3.54
C THR A 84 -9.57 -13.45 -3.45
N PHE A 85 -8.29 -13.62 -3.08
CA PHE A 85 -7.65 -14.94 -3.10
C PHE A 85 -8.39 -16.01 -2.26
N SER A 86 -8.85 -15.66 -1.06
CA SER A 86 -9.62 -16.58 -0.20
C SER A 86 -11.05 -16.85 -0.70
N ALA A 87 -11.51 -16.13 -1.73
CA ALA A 87 -12.82 -16.29 -2.36
C ALA A 87 -12.73 -16.91 -3.77
N LEU A 88 -11.55 -17.39 -4.17
CA LEU A 88 -11.43 -18.17 -5.41
C LEU A 88 -12.30 -19.44 -5.30
N PRO A 89 -12.83 -19.94 -6.43
CA PRO A 89 -13.55 -21.20 -6.42
C PRO A 89 -12.64 -22.34 -5.93
N ALA A 90 -13.19 -23.29 -5.18
CA ALA A 90 -12.46 -24.50 -4.85
C ALA A 90 -12.04 -25.24 -6.13
N PRO A 91 -10.87 -25.90 -6.15
CA PRO A 91 -9.88 -26.05 -5.07
C PRO A 91 -8.72 -25.03 -5.12
N TRP A 92 -8.89 -23.90 -5.80
CA TRP A 92 -7.76 -23.06 -6.22
C TRP A 92 -6.90 -22.47 -5.12
N PRO A 93 -7.45 -21.90 -4.02
CA PRO A 93 -6.61 -21.40 -2.92
C PRO A 93 -5.65 -22.47 -2.41
N GLU A 94 -6.15 -23.69 -2.19
CA GLU A 94 -5.38 -24.82 -1.70
C GLU A 94 -4.35 -25.28 -2.73
N THR A 95 -4.73 -25.38 -4.00
CA THR A 95 -3.84 -25.78 -5.10
C THR A 95 -2.64 -24.81 -5.23
N PHE A 96 -2.89 -23.50 -5.18
CA PHE A 96 -1.82 -22.49 -5.22
C PHE A 96 -0.89 -22.55 -4.01
N LEU A 97 -1.44 -22.76 -2.80
CA LEU A 97 -0.63 -22.86 -1.59
C LEU A 97 0.19 -24.17 -1.54
N ALA A 98 -0.35 -25.28 -2.05
CA ALA A 98 0.40 -26.53 -2.17
C ALA A 98 1.61 -26.38 -3.11
N LEU A 99 1.44 -25.66 -4.23
CA LEU A 99 2.56 -25.31 -5.12
C LEU A 99 3.61 -24.46 -4.39
N ALA A 100 3.17 -23.43 -3.67
CA ALA A 100 4.06 -22.56 -2.91
C ALA A 100 4.85 -23.34 -1.83
N ALA A 101 4.21 -24.29 -1.14
CA ALA A 101 4.84 -25.15 -0.15
C ALA A 101 5.96 -26.00 -0.78
N ARG A 102 5.71 -26.62 -1.95
CA ARG A 102 6.73 -27.37 -2.70
C ARG A 102 7.98 -26.55 -2.99
N TYR A 103 7.81 -25.29 -3.42
CA TYR A 103 8.95 -24.42 -3.73
C TYR A 103 9.58 -23.76 -2.49
N ARG A 104 8.85 -23.69 -1.38
CA ARG A 104 9.41 -23.32 -0.07
C ARG A 104 10.35 -24.40 0.44
N GLU A 105 9.97 -25.68 0.36
CA GLU A 105 10.82 -26.82 0.75
C GLU A 105 12.12 -26.88 -0.06
N ARG A 106 12.07 -26.45 -1.32
CA ARG A 106 13.23 -26.35 -2.22
C ARG A 106 14.03 -25.05 -2.05
N GLY A 107 13.67 -24.21 -1.08
CA GLY A 107 14.39 -22.99 -0.70
C GLY A 107 14.13 -21.77 -1.59
N LEU A 108 13.25 -21.84 -2.59
CA LEU A 108 12.97 -20.72 -3.49
C LEU A 108 11.96 -19.73 -2.90
N ILE A 109 10.94 -20.22 -2.18
CA ILE A 109 9.91 -19.37 -1.57
C ILE A 109 10.18 -19.18 -0.08
N THR A 110 10.31 -17.94 0.37
CA THR A 110 10.58 -17.59 1.78
C THR A 110 9.31 -17.28 2.56
N ARG A 111 8.30 -16.73 1.88
CA ARG A 111 7.05 -16.26 2.48
C ARG A 111 5.93 -16.31 1.44
N VAL A 112 4.70 -16.51 1.89
CA VAL A 112 3.51 -16.43 1.03
C VAL A 112 2.52 -15.42 1.59
N ARG A 113 2.09 -14.46 0.76
CA ARG A 113 1.04 -13.51 1.09
C ARG A 113 -0.08 -13.52 0.06
N CYS A 114 -1.29 -13.17 0.48
CA CYS A 114 -2.40 -12.97 -0.44
C CYS A 114 -3.20 -11.71 -0.11
N SER A 115 -3.74 -11.04 -1.13
CA SER A 115 -4.72 -9.97 -0.97
C SER A 115 -6.15 -10.52 -1.08
N THR A 116 -7.02 -10.13 -0.15
CA THR A 116 -8.44 -10.51 -0.15
C THR A 116 -9.36 -9.42 0.42
N ARG A 117 -10.67 -9.69 0.44
CA ARG A 117 -11.68 -8.80 1.02
C ARG A 117 -11.94 -9.14 2.50
N PRO A 118 -12.32 -8.15 3.32
CA PRO A 118 -12.64 -8.39 4.73
C PRO A 118 -13.86 -9.30 4.98
N ASP A 119 -14.77 -9.41 4.03
CA ASP A 119 -15.94 -10.29 4.07
C ASP A 119 -15.66 -11.71 3.53
N CYS A 120 -14.41 -12.00 3.13
CA CYS A 120 -14.00 -13.30 2.57
C CYS A 120 -12.98 -14.03 3.45
N VAL A 121 -12.94 -13.72 4.75
CA VAL A 121 -11.93 -14.23 5.69
C VAL A 121 -12.57 -14.90 6.90
N ALA A 122 -13.46 -15.85 6.64
CA ALA A 122 -14.04 -16.68 7.70
C ALA A 122 -12.91 -17.41 8.48
N PRO A 123 -13.03 -17.55 9.81
CA PRO A 123 -11.98 -18.14 10.64
C PRO A 123 -11.51 -19.52 10.16
N GLU A 124 -12.43 -20.39 9.74
CA GLU A 124 -12.14 -21.72 9.21
C GLU A 124 -11.34 -21.69 7.91
N THR A 125 -11.64 -20.75 7.02
CA THR A 125 -10.89 -20.53 5.78
C THR A 125 -9.48 -20.07 6.10
N LEU A 126 -9.32 -19.10 7.00
CA LEU A 126 -8.01 -18.60 7.40
C LEU A 126 -7.16 -19.69 8.07
N ALA A 127 -7.76 -20.51 8.93
CA ALA A 127 -7.08 -21.63 9.57
C ALA A 127 -6.59 -22.66 8.54
N ALA A 128 -7.43 -23.01 7.56
CA ALA A 128 -7.05 -23.92 6.48
C ALA A 128 -5.89 -23.35 5.63
N LEU A 129 -5.98 -22.09 5.20
CA LEU A 129 -4.93 -21.44 4.43
C LEU A 129 -3.63 -21.29 5.23
N ARG A 130 -3.71 -21.00 6.53
CA ARG A 130 -2.55 -20.94 7.42
C ARG A 130 -1.86 -22.31 7.52
N ALA A 131 -2.63 -23.39 7.66
CA ALA A 131 -2.09 -24.75 7.71
C ALA A 131 -1.36 -25.14 6.41
N LEU A 132 -1.75 -24.56 5.27
CA LEU A 132 -1.11 -24.73 3.98
C LEU A 132 0.09 -23.79 3.73
N GLY A 133 0.53 -23.03 4.74
CA GLY A 133 1.74 -22.23 4.66
C GLY A 133 1.56 -20.79 4.18
N LEU A 134 0.33 -20.25 4.24
CA LEU A 134 0.10 -18.81 4.12
C LEU A 134 0.68 -18.07 5.34
N ASP A 135 1.37 -16.96 5.14
CA ASP A 135 2.00 -16.18 6.22
C ASP A 135 1.32 -14.83 6.49
N MET A 136 0.69 -14.25 5.47
CA MET A 136 0.11 -12.91 5.55
C MET A 136 -1.15 -12.77 4.71
N VAL A 137 -2.13 -12.06 5.25
CA VAL A 137 -3.33 -11.62 4.51
C VAL A 137 -3.36 -10.10 4.46
N GLU A 138 -3.37 -9.56 3.25
CA GLU A 138 -3.60 -8.14 3.00
C GLU A 138 -5.09 -7.91 2.72
N LEU A 139 -5.75 -7.14 3.60
CA LEU A 139 -7.16 -6.83 3.48
C LEU A 139 -7.37 -5.54 2.69
N GLY A 140 -8.13 -5.65 1.61
CA GLY A 140 -8.64 -4.52 0.83
C GLY A 140 -9.75 -3.77 1.56
N ILE A 141 -9.45 -3.13 2.69
CA ILE A 141 -10.40 -2.43 3.57
C ILE A 141 -11.03 -1.22 2.85
N GLN A 142 -10.20 -0.44 2.17
CA GLN A 142 -10.52 0.83 1.50
C GLN A 142 -10.89 1.94 2.49
N SER A 143 -11.92 1.74 3.33
CA SER A 143 -12.35 2.64 4.41
C SER A 143 -13.01 1.83 5.53
N PHE A 144 -13.07 2.37 6.75
CA PHE A 144 -13.88 1.83 7.84
C PHE A 144 -15.24 2.53 7.97
N ASP A 145 -15.53 3.55 7.15
CA ASP A 145 -16.79 4.28 7.18
C ASP A 145 -17.87 3.64 6.31
N ASP A 146 -19.04 3.39 6.92
CA ASP A 146 -20.16 2.72 6.26
C ASP A 146 -20.72 3.51 5.08
N ARG A 147 -20.70 4.84 5.14
CA ARG A 147 -21.20 5.70 4.06
C ARG A 147 -20.28 5.61 2.84
N ALA A 148 -18.97 5.71 3.03
CA ALA A 148 -17.99 5.57 1.96
C ALA A 148 -18.01 4.16 1.35
N LEU A 149 -18.09 3.13 2.18
CA LEU A 149 -18.17 1.73 1.73
C LEU A 149 -19.45 1.45 0.92
N ALA A 150 -20.60 1.92 1.39
CA ALA A 150 -21.88 1.78 0.69
C ALA A 150 -21.88 2.56 -0.63
N ALA A 151 -21.47 3.84 -0.59
CA ALA A 151 -21.39 4.69 -1.77
C ALA A 151 -20.41 4.16 -2.82
N SER A 152 -19.40 3.37 -2.42
CA SER A 152 -18.41 2.76 -3.31
C SER A 152 -18.81 1.37 -3.84
N GLY A 153 -19.95 0.82 -3.38
CA GLY A 153 -20.39 -0.52 -3.74
C GLY A 153 -19.48 -1.62 -3.19
N ARG A 154 -18.92 -1.46 -1.99
CA ARG A 154 -18.07 -2.49 -1.37
C ARG A 154 -18.86 -3.69 -0.90
N GLY A 155 -20.10 -3.51 -0.45
CA GLY A 155 -20.99 -4.61 -0.04
C GLY A 155 -20.67 -5.22 1.33
N TYR A 156 -19.90 -4.50 2.16
CA TYR A 156 -19.68 -4.80 3.58
C TYR A 156 -19.61 -3.49 4.37
N THR A 157 -19.64 -3.59 5.70
CA THR A 157 -19.58 -2.46 6.64
C THR A 157 -18.20 -2.33 7.28
N GLY A 158 -17.93 -1.19 7.93
CA GLY A 158 -16.75 -0.96 8.77
C GLY A 158 -16.62 -2.00 9.87
N LYS A 159 -17.76 -2.47 10.43
CA LYS A 159 -17.77 -3.58 11.40
C LYS A 159 -17.22 -4.87 10.79
N THR A 160 -17.61 -5.22 9.57
CA THR A 160 -17.05 -6.38 8.85
C THR A 160 -15.56 -6.19 8.56
N ALA A 161 -15.15 -4.97 8.20
CA ALA A 161 -13.74 -4.64 7.98
C ALA A 161 -12.88 -4.87 9.24
N LEU A 162 -13.33 -4.36 10.39
CA LEU A 162 -12.67 -4.58 11.69
C LEU A 162 -12.62 -6.05 12.05
N ARG A 163 -13.74 -6.78 11.91
CA ARG A 163 -13.79 -8.22 12.23
C ARG A 163 -12.88 -9.04 11.32
N GLY A 164 -12.73 -8.65 10.06
CA GLY A 164 -11.77 -9.27 9.15
C GLY A 164 -10.34 -9.13 9.63
N CYS A 165 -9.95 -7.93 10.09
CA CYS A 165 -8.62 -7.68 10.66
C CYS A 165 -8.37 -8.52 11.93
N GLU A 166 -9.36 -8.61 12.82
CA GLU A 166 -9.30 -9.47 14.00
C GLU A 166 -9.13 -10.94 13.62
N SER A 167 -9.93 -11.43 12.67
CA SER A 167 -9.90 -12.84 12.25
C SER A 167 -8.54 -13.25 11.66
N VAL A 168 -7.90 -12.36 10.88
CA VAL A 168 -6.54 -12.59 10.37
C VAL A 168 -5.53 -12.75 11.52
N ARG A 169 -5.62 -11.89 12.54
CA ARG A 169 -4.74 -11.95 13.72
C ARG A 169 -5.01 -13.19 14.57
N GLU A 170 -6.29 -13.52 14.81
CA GLU A 170 -6.72 -14.71 15.55
C GLU A 170 -6.24 -16.01 14.88
N ALA A 171 -6.15 -16.03 13.55
CA ALA A 171 -5.59 -17.15 12.78
C ALA A 171 -4.05 -17.25 12.82
N GLY A 172 -3.37 -16.32 13.52
CA GLY A 172 -1.91 -16.30 13.60
C GLY A 172 -1.21 -15.88 12.31
N LEU A 173 -1.91 -15.16 11.42
CA LEU A 173 -1.38 -14.61 10.17
C LEU A 173 -0.96 -13.15 10.39
N ALA A 174 0.07 -12.70 9.67
CA ALA A 174 0.40 -11.29 9.62
C ALA A 174 -0.69 -10.52 8.86
N LEU A 175 -1.02 -9.32 9.37
CA LEU A 175 -2.04 -8.45 8.77
C LEU A 175 -1.38 -7.40 7.87
N GLY A 176 -1.90 -7.28 6.65
CA GLY A 176 -1.70 -6.12 5.79
C GLY A 176 -3.02 -5.35 5.60
N ILE A 177 -2.95 -4.03 5.49
CA ILE A 177 -4.14 -3.19 5.24
C ILE A 177 -3.94 -2.33 3.99
N GLN A 178 -4.94 -2.32 3.11
CA GLN A 178 -5.03 -1.35 2.02
C GLN A 178 -6.15 -0.34 2.31
N LEU A 179 -5.81 0.94 2.35
CA LEU A 179 -6.74 2.06 2.41
C LEU A 179 -6.79 2.80 1.07
N LEU A 180 -7.97 3.35 0.75
CA LEU A 180 -8.22 4.03 -0.52
C LEU A 180 -8.93 5.36 -0.28
N PRO A 181 -8.20 6.44 0.08
CA PRO A 181 -8.78 7.75 0.33
C PRO A 181 -9.50 8.35 -0.88
N GLY A 182 -10.44 9.27 -0.62
CA GLY A 182 -11.14 10.02 -1.67
C GLY A 182 -12.20 9.21 -2.39
N LEU A 183 -12.77 8.17 -1.77
CA LEU A 183 -13.89 7.42 -2.32
C LEU A 183 -15.18 8.26 -2.45
N PRO A 184 -16.16 7.84 -3.26
CA PRO A 184 -17.53 8.33 -3.10
C PRO A 184 -17.99 8.22 -1.64
N GLY A 185 -18.58 9.29 -1.12
CA GLY A 185 -18.98 9.37 0.29
C GLY A 185 -17.90 9.94 1.23
N ASP A 186 -16.70 10.23 0.72
CA ASP A 186 -15.63 10.90 1.48
C ASP A 186 -16.08 12.26 2.06
N HIS A 187 -15.49 12.62 3.19
CA HIS A 187 -15.72 13.88 3.87
C HIS A 187 -14.47 14.30 4.67
N PRO A 188 -14.36 15.59 5.05
CA PRO A 188 -13.20 16.07 5.80
C PRO A 188 -12.90 15.21 7.03
N GLY A 189 -11.63 14.83 7.19
CA GLY A 189 -11.15 14.02 8.32
C GLY A 189 -11.36 12.51 8.20
N LEU A 190 -12.15 12.02 7.23
CA LEU A 190 -12.44 10.58 7.11
C LEU A 190 -11.16 9.76 6.94
N PHE A 191 -10.30 10.13 5.98
CA PHE A 191 -9.09 9.36 5.74
C PHE A 191 -8.13 9.35 6.93
N GLN A 192 -8.02 10.47 7.68
CA GLN A 192 -7.20 10.50 8.89
C GLN A 192 -7.78 9.60 9.99
N HIS A 193 -9.10 9.51 10.08
CA HIS A 193 -9.76 8.55 10.97
C HIS A 193 -9.46 7.10 10.56
N ASP A 194 -9.60 6.77 9.28
CA ASP A 194 -9.27 5.44 8.75
C ASP A 194 -7.81 5.07 8.97
N ALA A 195 -6.89 6.02 8.76
CA ALA A 195 -5.46 5.82 8.99
C ALA A 195 -5.14 5.60 10.48
N ALA A 196 -5.83 6.30 11.38
CA ALA A 196 -5.69 6.10 12.82
C ALA A 196 -6.16 4.71 13.26
N LEU A 197 -7.34 4.29 12.79
CA LEU A 197 -7.86 2.95 13.05
C LEU A 197 -6.91 1.88 12.49
N ALA A 198 -6.44 2.03 11.25
CA ALA A 198 -5.46 1.12 10.67
C ALA A 198 -4.17 1.07 11.49
N ALA A 199 -3.68 2.20 11.99
CA ALA A 199 -2.48 2.23 12.83
C ALA A 199 -2.69 1.52 14.19
N ASP A 200 -3.87 1.65 14.79
CA ASP A 200 -4.22 0.96 16.05
C ASP A 200 -4.40 -0.56 15.87
N LEU A 201 -4.81 -1.01 14.68
CA LEU A 201 -4.84 -2.43 14.33
C LEU A 201 -3.43 -3.05 14.15
N ALA A 202 -2.39 -2.22 14.11
CA ALA A 202 -0.98 -2.58 14.01
C ALA A 202 -0.67 -3.62 12.91
N PRO A 203 -1.05 -3.36 11.63
CA PRO A 203 -0.67 -4.23 10.53
C PRO A 203 0.85 -4.17 10.31
N GLU A 204 1.41 -5.27 9.80
CA GLU A 204 2.82 -5.31 9.45
C GLU A 204 3.12 -4.44 8.22
N ILE A 205 2.16 -4.35 7.30
CA ILE A 205 2.25 -3.52 6.08
C ILE A 205 0.96 -2.73 5.83
N ALA A 206 1.12 -1.56 5.23
CA ALA A 206 0.01 -0.76 4.72
C ALA A 206 0.25 -0.29 3.28
N ARG A 207 -0.84 -0.08 2.54
CA ARG A 207 -0.87 0.53 1.21
C ARG A 207 -1.91 1.63 1.20
N LEU A 208 -1.55 2.80 0.68
CA LEU A 208 -2.44 3.96 0.60
C LEU A 208 -2.59 4.39 -0.85
N TYR A 209 -3.79 4.24 -1.41
CA TYR A 209 -4.09 4.51 -2.82
C TYR A 209 -5.15 5.59 -2.92
N PRO A 210 -4.84 6.85 -3.26
CA PRO A 210 -5.92 7.79 -3.48
C PRO A 210 -6.76 7.37 -4.69
N CYS A 211 -8.08 7.52 -4.56
CA CYS A 211 -9.05 7.09 -5.55
C CYS A 211 -8.84 7.82 -6.88
N LEU A 212 -8.71 7.05 -7.97
CA LEU A 212 -8.61 7.58 -9.33
C LEU A 212 -9.88 7.26 -10.10
N VAL A 213 -10.26 8.17 -11.00
CA VAL A 213 -11.29 7.92 -12.00
C VAL A 213 -10.63 7.22 -13.18
N VAL A 214 -10.96 5.95 -13.38
CA VAL A 214 -10.39 5.13 -14.46
C VAL A 214 -11.46 4.83 -15.50
N ARG A 215 -11.10 4.89 -16.79
CA ARG A 215 -11.99 4.64 -17.93
C ARG A 215 -12.72 3.30 -17.79
N SER A 216 -13.98 3.30 -18.25
CA SER A 216 -14.86 2.12 -18.25
C SER A 216 -15.14 1.56 -16.86
N THR A 217 -15.14 2.42 -15.83
CA THR A 217 -15.61 2.09 -14.50
C THR A 217 -16.92 2.82 -14.20
N PRO A 218 -17.81 2.29 -13.35
CA PRO A 218 -18.98 3.03 -12.89
C PRO A 218 -18.63 4.39 -12.27
N LEU A 219 -17.47 4.51 -11.61
CA LEU A 219 -16.99 5.79 -11.06
C LEU A 219 -16.72 6.82 -12.16
N ALA A 220 -16.23 6.41 -13.33
CA ALA A 220 -16.08 7.31 -14.48
C ALA A 220 -17.42 7.89 -14.93
N THR A 221 -18.47 7.07 -14.99
CA THR A 221 -19.81 7.54 -15.31
C THR A 221 -20.35 8.54 -14.28
N LEU A 222 -20.08 8.33 -12.97
CA LEU A 222 -20.46 9.30 -11.93
C LEU A 222 -19.70 10.63 -12.10
N TRP A 223 -18.41 10.56 -12.39
CA TRP A 223 -17.57 11.74 -12.62
C TRP A 223 -18.02 12.53 -13.85
N GLU A 224 -18.27 11.86 -14.99
CA GLU A 224 -18.78 12.48 -16.23
C GLU A 224 -20.12 13.21 -16.03
N ARG A 225 -20.94 12.72 -15.08
CA ARG A 225 -22.23 13.33 -14.70
C ARG A 225 -22.09 14.42 -13.64
N GLY A 226 -20.88 14.74 -13.18
CA GLY A 226 -20.63 15.70 -12.10
C GLY A 226 -21.09 15.22 -10.71
N GLN A 227 -21.32 13.92 -10.54
CA GLN A 227 -21.80 13.32 -9.28
C GLN A 227 -20.67 12.85 -8.37
N TYR A 228 -19.42 12.91 -8.84
CA TYR A 228 -18.22 12.62 -8.06
C TYR A 228 -17.09 13.55 -8.47
N THR A 229 -16.35 14.06 -7.49
CA THR A 229 -15.16 14.88 -7.72
C THR A 229 -13.99 14.23 -6.97
N PRO A 230 -12.95 13.74 -7.68
CA PRO A 230 -11.79 13.18 -7.01
C PRO A 230 -10.98 14.28 -6.32
N TRP A 231 -10.15 13.89 -5.35
CA TRP A 231 -9.20 14.80 -4.71
C TRP A 231 -8.24 15.43 -5.72
N SER A 232 -7.77 16.63 -5.40
CA SER A 232 -6.63 17.22 -6.10
C SER A 232 -5.33 16.50 -5.71
N LEU A 233 -4.30 16.62 -6.55
CA LEU A 233 -2.99 16.06 -6.26
C LEU A 233 -2.40 16.64 -4.96
N ASP A 234 -2.57 17.94 -4.72
CA ASP A 234 -2.05 18.61 -3.52
C ASP A 234 -2.78 18.17 -2.25
N GLN A 235 -4.11 18.00 -2.32
CA GLN A 235 -4.88 17.43 -1.22
C GLN A 235 -4.39 16.01 -0.90
N ALA A 236 -4.26 15.15 -1.93
CA ALA A 236 -3.79 13.79 -1.73
C ALA A 236 -2.37 13.75 -1.13
N LYS A 237 -1.46 14.58 -1.63
CA LYS A 237 -0.11 14.71 -1.08
C LYS A 237 -0.12 15.06 0.41
N ALA A 238 -0.93 16.05 0.81
CA ALA A 238 -1.04 16.50 2.19
C ALA A 238 -1.66 15.43 3.11
N GLU A 239 -2.80 14.87 2.73
CA GLU A 239 -3.54 13.85 3.48
C GLU A 239 -2.71 12.56 3.66
N LEU A 240 -2.06 12.08 2.58
CA LEU A 240 -1.21 10.91 2.62
C LEU A 240 0.05 11.14 3.49
N ALA A 241 0.64 12.33 3.49
CA ALA A 241 1.82 12.64 4.30
C ALA A 241 1.49 12.64 5.81
N ALA A 242 0.31 13.16 6.17
CA ALA A 242 -0.19 13.11 7.54
C ALA A 242 -0.43 11.66 8.00
N ALA A 243 -1.13 10.86 7.19
CA ALA A 243 -1.38 9.45 7.48
C ALA A 243 -0.09 8.62 7.54
N LEU A 244 0.87 8.89 6.65
CA LEU A 244 2.19 8.23 6.65
C LEU A 244 2.94 8.47 7.96
N THR A 245 2.94 9.71 8.45
CA THR A 245 3.58 10.07 9.72
C THR A 245 2.94 9.32 10.90
N LEU A 246 1.62 9.20 10.90
CA LEU A 246 0.87 8.45 11.92
C LEU A 246 1.19 6.94 11.89
N LEU A 247 1.20 6.34 10.70
CA LEU A 247 1.51 4.92 10.51
C LEU A 247 2.96 4.60 10.93
N TRP A 248 3.93 5.44 10.55
CA TRP A 248 5.31 5.29 10.99
C TRP A 248 5.46 5.43 12.51
N ALA A 249 4.73 6.33 13.14
CA ALA A 249 4.73 6.46 14.61
C ALA A 249 4.24 5.18 15.32
N ARG A 250 3.46 4.33 14.64
CA ARG A 250 3.03 3.00 15.12
C ARG A 250 3.83 1.84 14.52
N SER A 251 5.01 2.12 13.97
CA SER A 251 5.90 1.12 13.33
C SER A 251 5.26 0.35 12.18
N VAL A 252 4.21 0.90 11.55
CA VAL A 252 3.56 0.30 10.38
C VAL A 252 4.36 0.65 9.13
N ARG A 253 4.70 -0.36 8.32
CA ARG A 253 5.45 -0.17 7.08
C ARG A 253 4.52 0.16 5.92
N VAL A 254 4.60 1.37 5.38
CA VAL A 254 3.87 1.74 4.16
C VAL A 254 4.67 1.32 2.93
N ILE A 255 4.31 0.18 2.34
CA ILE A 255 5.04 -0.42 1.20
C ILE A 255 4.65 0.19 -0.15
N ARG A 256 3.53 0.93 -0.22
CA ARG A 256 3.08 1.58 -1.45
C ARG A 256 2.22 2.81 -1.17
N LEU A 257 2.52 3.88 -1.91
CA LEU A 257 1.77 5.15 -1.97
C LEU A 257 1.37 5.39 -3.42
N GLY A 258 0.08 5.34 -3.73
CA GLY A 258 -0.42 5.34 -5.11
C GLY A 258 -0.32 3.97 -5.81
N LEU A 259 -1.01 3.84 -6.94
CA LEU A 259 -1.04 2.60 -7.71
C LEU A 259 0.31 2.32 -8.39
N ALA A 260 0.55 1.05 -8.78
CA ALA A 260 1.66 0.70 -9.66
C ALA A 260 1.52 1.43 -10.99
N PRO A 261 2.57 2.10 -11.51
CA PRO A 261 2.55 2.59 -12.88
C PRO A 261 2.50 1.36 -13.79
N GLU A 262 1.44 1.28 -14.57
CA GLU A 262 1.24 0.29 -15.62
C GLU A 262 0.77 1.08 -16.83
N ASP A 263 1.36 0.86 -18.01
CA ASP A 263 1.03 1.64 -19.22
C ASP A 263 -0.47 1.63 -19.51
N THR A 264 -1.10 0.48 -19.25
CA THR A 264 -2.55 0.30 -19.41
C THR A 264 -3.36 1.11 -18.39
N LEU A 265 -2.89 1.25 -17.15
CA LEU A 265 -3.54 2.12 -16.16
C LEU A 265 -3.37 3.58 -16.56
N GLU A 266 -2.15 4.01 -16.86
CA GLU A 266 -1.82 5.41 -17.18
C GLU A 266 -2.64 5.93 -18.36
N ALA A 267 -2.75 5.15 -19.43
CA ALA A 267 -3.56 5.48 -20.60
C ALA A 267 -5.07 5.59 -20.31
N ASN A 268 -5.53 5.08 -19.17
CA ASN A 268 -6.95 5.01 -18.80
C ASN A 268 -7.34 5.88 -17.60
N ILE A 269 -6.42 6.63 -17.00
CA ILE A 269 -6.77 7.59 -15.95
C ILE A 269 -7.49 8.78 -16.60
N LEU A 270 -8.70 9.06 -16.14
CA LEU A 270 -9.53 10.18 -16.59
C LEU A 270 -9.40 11.39 -15.66
N ALA A 271 -9.32 11.15 -14.35
CA ALA A 271 -9.21 12.20 -13.33
C ALA A 271 -8.68 11.65 -12.00
N GLY A 272 -8.26 12.56 -11.12
CA GLY A 272 -7.82 12.28 -9.76
C GLY A 272 -6.32 12.49 -9.53
N PRO A 273 -5.85 12.25 -8.31
CA PRO A 273 -4.50 12.64 -7.87
C PRO A 273 -3.44 11.63 -8.31
N TRP A 274 -3.21 11.53 -9.62
CA TRP A 274 -2.15 10.69 -10.18
C TRP A 274 -0.87 11.49 -10.43
N HIS A 275 0.25 10.90 -10.02
CA HIS A 275 1.59 11.34 -10.40
C HIS A 275 2.56 10.16 -10.21
N PRO A 276 3.49 9.89 -11.15
CA PRO A 276 4.42 8.75 -11.04
C PRO A 276 5.32 8.87 -9.81
N ALA A 277 5.64 10.09 -9.39
CA ALA A 277 6.43 10.37 -8.18
C ALA A 277 5.60 10.66 -6.92
N LEU A 278 4.30 10.35 -6.88
CA LEU A 278 3.43 10.63 -5.72
C LEU A 278 4.05 10.12 -4.41
N GLY A 279 4.56 8.89 -4.40
CA GLY A 279 5.19 8.32 -3.22
C GLY A 279 6.41 9.11 -2.74
N GLN A 280 7.26 9.58 -3.66
CA GLN A 280 8.42 10.41 -3.31
C GLN A 280 7.98 11.77 -2.74
N SER A 281 6.99 12.42 -3.35
CA SER A 281 6.43 13.68 -2.87
C SER A 281 5.83 13.56 -1.46
N VAL A 282 5.01 12.53 -1.23
CA VAL A 282 4.38 12.27 0.07
C VAL A 282 5.40 12.01 1.16
N ARG A 283 6.42 11.19 0.87
CA ARG A 283 7.52 10.90 1.79
C ARG A 283 8.32 12.17 2.14
N GLY A 284 8.67 12.97 1.13
CA GLY A 284 9.32 14.26 1.34
C GLY A 284 8.50 15.22 2.21
N LEU A 285 7.17 15.26 2.04
CA LEU A 285 6.28 16.06 2.88
C LEU A 285 6.22 15.55 4.34
N ALA A 286 6.18 14.23 4.54
CA ALA A 286 6.25 13.64 5.87
C ALA A 286 7.60 13.97 6.56
N LEU A 287 8.72 13.85 5.84
CA LEU A 287 10.04 14.22 6.35
C LEU A 287 10.14 15.71 6.67
N LEU A 288 9.60 16.59 5.82
CA LEU A 288 9.52 18.03 6.09
C LEU A 288 8.73 18.31 7.38
N SER A 289 7.65 17.56 7.65
CA SER A 289 6.90 17.67 8.90
C SER A 289 7.78 17.35 10.12
N LEU A 290 8.55 16.27 10.05
CA LEU A 290 9.50 15.89 11.12
C LEU A 290 10.57 16.96 11.36
N VAL A 291 11.10 17.55 10.28
CA VAL A 291 12.07 18.64 10.37
C VAL A 291 11.44 19.89 11.00
N ARG A 292 10.21 20.24 10.62
CA ARG A 292 9.47 21.35 11.25
C ARG A 292 9.30 21.14 12.76
N ASP A 293 8.97 19.92 13.18
CA ASP A 293 8.86 19.59 14.60
C ASP A 293 10.21 19.61 15.33
N ALA A 294 11.31 19.22 14.65
CA ALA A 294 12.66 19.40 15.19
C ALA A 294 13.02 20.89 15.35
N VAL A 295 12.70 21.74 14.37
CA VAL A 295 12.91 23.20 14.45
C VAL A 295 12.10 23.83 15.59
N ARG A 296 10.83 23.43 15.76
CA ARG A 296 10.00 23.86 16.90
C ARG A 296 10.63 23.47 18.23
N ARG A 297 11.12 22.24 18.38
CA ARG A 297 11.80 21.75 19.59
C ARG A 297 13.13 22.44 19.86
N LEU A 298 13.86 22.84 18.80
CA LEU A 298 15.08 23.63 18.91
C LEU A 298 14.81 25.00 19.55
N GLY A 299 13.67 25.61 19.21
CA GLY A 299 13.19 26.88 19.80
C GLY A 299 13.91 28.13 19.29
N ARG A 300 14.62 28.02 18.15
CA ARG A 300 15.34 29.11 17.47
C ARG A 300 15.53 28.75 15.99
N SER A 301 15.95 29.72 15.17
CA SER A 301 16.31 29.47 13.78
C SER A 301 17.46 28.47 13.69
N PRO A 302 17.34 27.40 12.89
CA PRO A 302 18.43 26.47 12.68
C PRO A 302 19.52 27.12 11.83
N SER A 303 20.75 26.71 12.08
CA SER A 303 21.94 27.09 11.30
C SER A 303 22.47 25.94 10.44
N ARG A 304 22.10 24.69 10.75
CA ARG A 304 22.49 23.51 9.97
C ARG A 304 21.51 22.36 10.13
N LEU A 305 21.36 21.57 9.08
CA LEU A 305 20.71 20.25 9.09
C LEU A 305 21.66 19.20 8.47
N ASP A 306 22.13 18.26 9.28
CA ASP A 306 22.85 17.08 8.83
C ASP A 306 21.83 15.96 8.55
N VAL A 307 21.80 15.46 7.31
CA VAL A 307 20.82 14.50 6.77
C VAL A 307 21.53 13.18 6.46
N PRO A 308 21.05 12.02 6.93
CA PRO A 308 21.57 10.73 6.51
C PRO A 308 21.54 10.60 4.98
N ARG A 309 22.66 10.23 4.36
CA ARG A 309 22.80 10.16 2.89
C ARG A 309 21.71 9.34 2.21
N ARG A 310 21.21 8.27 2.86
CA ARG A 310 20.12 7.43 2.36
C ARG A 310 18.79 8.18 2.15
N HIS A 311 18.56 9.30 2.84
CA HIS A 311 17.35 10.12 2.73
C HIS A 311 17.53 11.36 1.83
N GLN A 312 18.67 11.49 1.15
CA GLN A 312 18.96 12.58 0.21
C GLN A 312 17.86 12.74 -0.86
N GLY A 313 17.43 11.61 -1.46
CA GLY A 313 16.44 11.62 -2.54
C GLY A 313 15.03 11.99 -2.10
N GLU A 314 14.76 11.94 -0.80
CA GLU A 314 13.46 12.23 -0.20
C GLU A 314 13.36 13.69 0.27
N LEU A 315 14.46 14.24 0.81
CA LEU A 315 14.49 15.52 1.51
C LEU A 315 13.79 16.66 0.74
N LEU A 316 14.14 16.86 -0.52
CA LEU A 316 13.63 17.98 -1.33
C LEU A 316 12.36 17.63 -2.12
N GLY A 317 11.84 16.41 -2.00
CA GLY A 317 10.71 15.93 -2.79
C GLY A 317 11.02 15.78 -4.29
N HIS A 318 9.98 15.47 -5.06
CA HIS A 318 10.10 15.33 -6.51
C HIS A 318 10.44 16.68 -7.15
N SER A 319 11.42 16.70 -8.07
CA SER A 319 11.86 17.91 -8.77
C SER A 319 12.15 19.11 -7.85
N ARG A 320 12.58 18.83 -6.61
CA ARG A 320 12.89 19.83 -5.57
C ARG A 320 11.71 20.71 -5.15
N GLU A 321 10.48 20.24 -5.30
CA GLU A 321 9.26 20.99 -4.96
C GLU A 321 9.24 21.51 -3.51
N LEU A 322 9.99 20.88 -2.59
CA LEU A 322 10.04 21.27 -1.19
C LEU A 322 11.14 22.30 -0.84
N ALA A 323 11.98 22.69 -1.80
CA ALA A 323 13.13 23.56 -1.52
C ALA A 323 12.73 24.90 -0.86
N ALA A 324 11.66 25.55 -1.34
CA ALA A 324 11.17 26.80 -0.76
C ALA A 324 10.67 26.62 0.68
N HIS A 325 10.11 25.44 1.02
CA HIS A 325 9.67 25.14 2.37
C HIS A 325 10.85 24.97 3.35
N TYR A 326 11.97 24.39 2.92
CA TYR A 326 13.18 24.34 3.75
C TYR A 326 13.82 25.72 3.88
N GLN A 327 13.84 26.52 2.81
CA GLN A 327 14.36 27.90 2.86
C GLN A 327 13.58 28.76 3.86
N ALA A 328 12.25 28.59 3.94
CA ALA A 328 11.42 29.24 4.93
C ALA A 328 11.74 28.83 6.39
N LEU A 329 12.41 27.68 6.59
CA LEU A 329 12.95 27.25 7.89
C LEU A 329 14.38 27.75 8.13
N GLY A 330 14.97 28.52 7.22
CA GLY A 330 16.39 28.92 7.28
C GLY A 330 17.36 27.83 6.81
N LEU A 331 16.87 26.82 6.11
CA LEU A 331 17.66 25.69 5.61
C LEU A 331 17.74 25.72 4.08
N ASP A 332 18.96 25.65 3.55
CA ASP A 332 19.27 25.76 2.14
C ASP A 332 20.43 24.82 1.75
N ARG A 333 20.94 24.95 0.52
CA ARG A 333 22.03 24.10 0.03
C ARG A 333 23.35 24.30 0.81
N ALA A 334 23.59 25.46 1.41
CA ALA A 334 24.82 25.74 2.16
C ALA A 334 24.75 25.19 3.59
N THR A 335 23.54 25.12 4.15
CA THR A 335 23.26 24.72 5.54
C THR A 335 22.78 23.27 5.67
N ILE A 336 22.39 22.61 4.56
CA ILE A 336 22.08 21.18 4.53
C ILE A 336 23.32 20.38 4.15
N ARG A 337 23.69 19.37 4.96
CA ARG A 337 24.79 18.45 4.67
C ARG A 337 24.31 17.01 4.64
N TYR A 338 24.90 16.20 3.78
CA TYR A 338 24.64 14.75 3.75
C TYR A 338 25.76 14.01 4.45
N VAL A 339 25.41 13.24 5.47
CA VAL A 339 26.34 12.54 6.37
C VAL A 339 26.08 11.04 6.38
N ASP A 340 27.08 10.26 6.77
CA ASP A 340 27.02 8.79 6.82
C ASP A 340 26.63 8.30 8.24
N THR A 341 25.76 9.03 8.92
CA THR A 341 25.14 8.65 10.20
C THR A 341 23.70 8.17 9.98
N PRO A 342 23.12 7.36 10.90
CA PRO A 342 21.75 6.88 10.75
C PRO A 342 20.67 7.85 11.24
N TYR A 343 21.06 8.98 11.83
CA TYR A 343 20.18 10.00 12.43
C TYR A 343 20.44 11.39 11.85
N PHE A 344 19.42 12.24 11.89
CA PHE A 344 19.46 13.64 11.53
C PHE A 344 19.96 14.47 12.72
N VAL A 345 20.70 15.55 12.44
CA VAL A 345 21.14 16.51 13.45
C VAL A 345 20.76 17.92 13.01
N LEU A 346 19.98 18.62 13.82
CA LEU A 346 19.60 20.01 13.61
C LEU A 346 20.26 20.90 14.67
N THR A 347 20.94 21.99 14.27
CA THR A 347 21.71 22.85 15.18
C THR A 347 21.31 24.32 15.15
#